data_AF-A0A938E1P3-F1
#
_entry.id   AF-A0A938E1P3-F1
#
_cell.length_a   1.000
_cell.length_b   1.000
_cell.length_c   1.000
_cell.angle_alpha   90.00
_cell.angle_beta   90.00
_cell.angle_gamma   90.00
#
_symmetry.space_group_name_H-M   'P 1'
#
loop_
_entity.id
_entity.type
_entity.pdbx_description
1 polymer ?
#
loop_
_entity_poly.entity_id
_entity_poly.type
_entity_poly.pdbx_seq_one_letter_code
_entity_poly.pdbx_strand_id
1 'polypeptide(L)'
;MTEPTPPRDAQRSRVYRAETPLRGRRLPELAHCAGYACEVVGSRWWTDRFPEHGLDAVPTLRPGYGARHAFYREDPEGPTITLPRRYRTTSVLLHELAHWGLRDAHDLPNHGRTFTRLLLDLFTEFAGDDRGVRLAAGYEEHRVHVGRRARIGPDGRWCYAWDERLRRGRDRALAVGHSPTAGGALVTRGVLTSRAHATVHLHSPEGDHRIPERTIWSVTPA
;
A
#
# COMPACT_ATOMS: atom_id res chain seq x y z
N MET A 1 -0.60 4.69 28.29
CA MET A 1 -1.34 4.56 27.02
C MET A 1 -0.82 3.30 26.35
N THR A 2 -1.67 2.28 26.20
CA THR A 2 -1.32 1.05 25.47
C THR A 2 -1.20 1.39 23.99
N GLU A 3 -0.08 1.04 23.36
CA GLU A 3 0.06 1.19 21.92
C GLU A 3 -1.07 0.42 21.20
N PRO A 4 -1.70 1.00 20.17
CA PRO A 4 -2.73 0.31 19.43
C PRO A 4 -2.16 -0.98 18.82
N THR A 5 -2.81 -2.11 19.12
CA THR A 5 -2.40 -3.40 18.55
C THR A 5 -2.50 -3.35 17.02
N PRO A 6 -1.46 -3.79 16.29
CA PRO A 6 -1.47 -3.75 14.84
C PRO A 6 -2.65 -4.57 14.27
N PRO A 7 -3.25 -4.13 13.15
CA PRO A 7 -4.34 -4.85 12.52
C PRO A 7 -3.98 -6.29 12.19
N ARG A 8 -4.89 -7.23 12.47
CA ARG A 8 -4.70 -8.64 12.10
C ARG A 8 -4.45 -8.80 10.59
N ASP A 9 -3.37 -9.50 10.28
CA ASP A 9 -2.95 -9.80 8.91
C ASP A 9 -3.55 -11.11 8.38
N ALA A 10 -4.85 -11.07 8.07
CA ALA A 10 -5.64 -12.25 7.71
C ALA A 10 -5.44 -12.77 6.27
N GLN A 11 -4.68 -12.06 5.43
CA GLN A 11 -4.44 -12.48 4.03
C GLN A 11 -3.02 -12.97 3.76
N ARG A 12 -2.07 -12.74 4.67
CA ARG A 12 -0.64 -13.06 4.50
C ARG A 12 -0.35 -14.41 3.84
N SER A 13 -0.94 -15.49 4.36
CA SER A 13 -0.70 -16.83 3.81
C SER A 13 -1.26 -17.02 2.39
N ARG A 14 -2.40 -16.39 2.06
CA ARG A 14 -2.99 -16.42 0.71
C ARG A 14 -2.17 -15.59 -0.27
N VAL A 15 -1.69 -14.43 0.18
CA VAL A 15 -0.81 -13.54 -0.59
C VAL A 15 0.47 -14.27 -0.99
N TYR A 16 1.15 -14.90 -0.03
CA TYR A 16 2.36 -15.69 -0.36
C TYR A 16 2.08 -16.88 -1.29
N ARG A 17 0.94 -17.58 -1.14
CA ARG A 17 0.58 -18.67 -2.06
C ARG A 17 0.42 -18.17 -3.50
N ALA A 18 -0.24 -17.03 -3.68
CA ALA A 18 -0.41 -16.41 -5.00
C ALA A 18 0.91 -15.91 -5.63
N GLU A 19 1.84 -15.41 -4.82
CA GLU A 19 3.12 -14.89 -5.30
C GLU A 19 4.16 -15.99 -5.59
N THR A 20 4.10 -17.12 -4.87
CA THR A 20 5.08 -18.23 -4.98
C THR A 20 5.36 -18.70 -6.42
N PRO A 21 4.35 -18.92 -7.29
CA PRO A 21 4.60 -19.34 -8.68
C PRO A 21 5.15 -18.21 -9.57
N LEU A 22 5.09 -16.95 -9.13
CA LEU A 22 5.44 -15.77 -9.92
C LEU A 22 6.86 -15.30 -9.63
N ARG A 23 7.83 -16.22 -9.68
CA ARG A 23 9.25 -15.86 -9.49
C ARG A 23 9.69 -14.81 -10.51
N GLY A 24 10.21 -13.70 -10.00
CA GLY A 24 10.83 -12.65 -10.80
C GLY A 24 12.20 -13.03 -11.33
N ARG A 25 12.82 -12.11 -12.08
CA ARG A 25 14.20 -12.25 -12.54
C ARG A 25 15.13 -12.34 -11.33
N ARG A 26 16.12 -13.24 -11.36
CA ARG A 26 17.13 -13.35 -10.30
C ARG A 26 18.08 -12.16 -10.33
N LEU A 27 18.46 -11.71 -9.14
CA LEU A 27 19.43 -10.64 -8.90
C LEU A 27 20.52 -11.21 -7.99
N PRO A 28 21.60 -11.82 -8.54
CA PRO A 28 22.48 -12.68 -7.76
C PRO A 28 23.14 -11.99 -6.55
N GLU A 29 23.44 -10.70 -6.69
CA GLU A 29 24.18 -9.90 -5.72
C GLU A 29 23.31 -8.78 -5.15
N LEU A 30 23.67 -8.30 -3.95
CA LEU A 30 22.96 -7.19 -3.33
C LEU A 30 23.08 -5.90 -4.15
N ALA A 31 24.20 -5.68 -4.85
CA ALA A 31 24.36 -4.53 -5.73
C ALA A 31 23.32 -4.52 -6.87
N HIS A 32 23.05 -5.66 -7.50
CA HIS A 32 21.98 -5.80 -8.50
C HIS A 32 20.59 -5.56 -7.91
N CYS A 33 20.38 -5.95 -6.65
CA CYS A 33 19.15 -5.68 -5.93
C CYS A 33 18.97 -4.17 -5.65
N ALA A 34 20.04 -3.50 -5.23
CA ALA A 34 20.05 -2.08 -4.96
C ALA A 34 19.82 -1.27 -6.25
N GLY A 35 20.49 -1.64 -7.35
CA GLY A 35 20.26 -1.02 -8.65
C GLY A 35 18.79 -1.12 -9.09
N TYR A 36 18.18 -2.30 -9.00
CA TYR A 36 16.76 -2.47 -9.32
C TYR A 36 15.83 -1.69 -8.37
N ALA A 37 16.14 -1.64 -7.07
CA ALA A 37 15.37 -0.82 -6.13
C ALA A 37 15.45 0.68 -6.51
N CYS A 38 16.63 1.19 -6.83
CA CYS A 38 16.81 2.56 -7.30
C CYS A 38 16.09 2.83 -8.63
N GLU A 39 16.06 1.88 -9.57
CA GLU A 39 15.29 2.01 -10.81
C GLU A 39 13.78 2.17 -10.53
N VAL A 40 13.23 1.35 -9.61
CA VAL A 40 11.83 1.44 -9.21
C VAL A 40 11.55 2.78 -8.52
N VAL A 41 12.36 3.13 -7.51
CA VAL A 41 12.15 4.31 -6.66
C VAL A 41 12.41 5.63 -7.40
N GLY A 42 13.41 5.65 -8.28
CA GLY A 42 13.74 6.79 -9.12
C GLY A 42 12.78 7.00 -10.30
N SER A 43 11.82 6.09 -10.51
CA SER A 43 10.85 6.22 -11.59
C SER A 43 9.83 7.34 -11.31
N ARG A 44 9.30 7.92 -12.39
CA ARG A 44 8.16 8.83 -12.30
C ARG A 44 6.94 8.15 -11.66
N TRP A 45 6.73 6.87 -11.98
CA TRP A 45 5.61 6.10 -11.44
C TRP A 45 5.62 6.09 -9.91
N TRP A 46 6.79 5.90 -9.30
CA TRP A 46 6.97 5.84 -7.86
C TRP A 46 6.89 7.23 -7.22
N THR A 47 7.63 8.20 -7.76
CA THR A 47 7.67 9.57 -7.23
C THR A 47 6.30 10.28 -7.25
N ASP A 48 5.47 10.03 -8.27
CA ASP A 48 4.09 10.55 -8.33
C ASP A 48 3.17 9.93 -7.24
N ARG A 49 3.53 8.75 -6.69
CA ARG A 49 2.73 8.00 -5.71
C ARG A 49 3.24 8.13 -4.27
N PHE A 50 4.55 8.23 -4.10
CA PHE A 50 5.24 8.21 -2.82
C PHE A 50 6.32 9.30 -2.78
N PRO A 51 5.94 10.59 -2.86
CA PRO A 51 6.91 11.69 -2.92
C PRO A 51 7.79 11.79 -1.68
N GLU A 52 7.34 11.28 -0.53
CA GLU A 52 8.09 11.18 0.72
C GLU A 52 9.07 9.98 0.78
N HIS A 53 9.09 9.14 -0.26
CA HIS A 53 9.92 7.93 -0.36
C HIS A 53 10.88 8.04 -1.56
N GLY A 54 11.84 8.96 -1.46
CA GLY A 54 12.81 9.26 -2.52
C GLY A 54 14.06 8.36 -2.54
N LEU A 55 14.94 8.61 -3.51
CA LEU A 55 16.23 7.90 -3.67
C LEU A 55 17.17 8.07 -2.47
N ASP A 56 17.03 9.17 -1.74
CA ASP A 56 17.75 9.49 -0.51
C ASP A 56 17.29 8.67 0.70
N ALA A 57 16.12 8.04 0.62
CA ALA A 57 15.50 7.28 1.70
C ALA A 57 15.31 5.79 1.39
N VAL A 58 15.86 5.28 0.27
CA VAL A 58 15.72 3.87 -0.15
C VAL A 58 16.18 2.92 0.96
N PRO A 59 15.43 1.84 1.25
CA PRO A 59 15.82 0.91 2.29
C PRO A 59 17.19 0.28 2.06
N THR A 60 18.02 0.25 3.11
CA THR A 60 19.33 -0.39 3.05
C THR A 60 19.17 -1.91 2.93
N LEU A 61 19.81 -2.50 1.92
CA LEU A 61 19.71 -3.94 1.66
C LEU A 61 20.72 -4.73 2.49
N ARG A 62 20.23 -5.69 3.27
CA ARG A 62 21.05 -6.57 4.11
C ARG A 62 21.07 -8.01 3.59
N PRO A 63 22.19 -8.75 3.71
CA PRO A 63 22.32 -10.11 3.16
C PRO A 63 21.47 -11.17 3.87
N GLY A 64 20.99 -10.90 5.09
CA GLY A 64 20.13 -11.81 5.85
C GLY A 64 20.81 -13.10 6.31
N TYR A 65 22.04 -13.03 6.81
CA TYR A 65 22.70 -14.19 7.42
C TYR A 65 21.81 -14.77 8.54
N GLY A 66 21.39 -16.03 8.39
CA GLY A 66 20.47 -16.71 9.31
C GLY A 66 18.98 -16.44 9.10
N ALA A 67 18.59 -15.51 8.22
CA ALA A 67 17.18 -15.19 7.97
C ALA A 67 16.52 -16.25 7.06
N ARG A 68 15.32 -16.69 7.45
CA ARG A 68 14.53 -17.69 6.69
C ARG A 68 13.66 -17.07 5.58
N HIS A 69 13.43 -15.76 5.62
CA HIS A 69 12.59 -15.04 4.68
C HIS A 69 13.20 -13.68 4.37
N ALA A 70 12.83 -13.10 3.23
CA ALA A 70 13.01 -11.68 3.02
C ALA A 70 11.99 -10.90 3.85
N PHE A 71 12.35 -9.69 4.28
CA PHE A 71 11.44 -8.79 4.98
C PHE A 71 11.97 -7.35 4.99
N TYR A 72 11.04 -6.42 4.89
CA TYR A 72 11.16 -5.02 5.26
C TYR A 72 11.10 -4.81 6.78
N ARG A 73 11.82 -3.81 7.30
CA ARG A 73 11.74 -3.34 8.69
C ARG A 73 12.15 -1.87 8.82
N GLU A 74 11.52 -1.15 9.75
CA GLU A 74 12.04 0.11 10.29
C GLU A 74 13.06 -0.18 11.38
N ASP A 75 14.34 0.16 11.15
CA ASP A 75 15.38 0.10 12.17
C ASP A 75 15.76 1.53 12.64
N PRO A 76 16.37 1.69 13.83
CA PRO A 76 16.79 3.02 14.32
C PRO A 76 17.74 3.79 13.40
N GLU A 77 18.52 3.06 12.59
CA GLU A 77 19.47 3.62 11.61
C GLU A 77 18.80 3.97 10.26
N GLY A 78 17.52 3.61 10.08
CA GLY A 78 16.77 3.79 8.85
C GLY A 78 16.08 2.50 8.37
N PRO A 79 15.28 2.60 7.31
CA PRO A 79 14.56 1.46 6.75
C PRO A 79 15.51 0.43 6.16
N THR A 80 15.25 -0.85 6.38
CA THR A 80 16.06 -1.94 5.83
C THR A 80 15.22 -3.01 5.15
N ILE A 81 15.82 -3.66 4.15
CA ILE A 81 15.28 -4.89 3.55
C ILE A 81 16.32 -5.98 3.73
N THR A 82 15.97 -6.99 4.54
CA THR A 82 16.78 -8.19 4.69
C THR A 82 16.48 -9.15 3.54
N LEU A 83 17.50 -9.50 2.76
CA LEU A 83 17.33 -10.23 1.49
C LEU A 83 18.33 -11.40 1.33
N PRO A 84 18.00 -12.59 1.91
CA PRO A 84 18.80 -13.80 1.73
C PRO A 84 18.95 -14.19 0.26
N ARG A 85 20.07 -14.83 -0.09
CA ARG A 85 20.43 -15.17 -1.49
C ARG A 85 19.32 -15.82 -2.30
N ARG A 86 18.51 -16.71 -1.69
CA ARG A 86 17.41 -17.40 -2.38
C ARG A 86 16.21 -16.51 -2.74
N TYR A 87 16.09 -15.35 -2.10
CA TYR A 87 14.99 -14.41 -2.27
C TYR A 87 15.36 -13.20 -3.14
N ARG A 88 16.61 -13.10 -3.60
CA ARG A 88 17.06 -11.98 -4.43
C ARG A 88 16.47 -12.07 -5.84
N THR A 89 15.25 -11.59 -5.97
CA THR A 89 14.48 -11.54 -7.22
C THR A 89 13.73 -10.23 -7.31
N THR A 90 13.44 -9.78 -8.53
CA THR A 90 12.66 -8.55 -8.74
C THR A 90 11.30 -8.59 -8.03
N SER A 91 10.59 -9.71 -8.10
CA SER A 91 9.28 -9.88 -7.44
C SER A 91 9.33 -9.73 -5.92
N VAL A 92 10.34 -10.31 -5.26
CA VAL A 92 10.50 -10.12 -3.81
C VAL A 92 10.85 -8.67 -3.49
N LEU A 93 11.73 -8.03 -4.27
CA LEU A 93 12.02 -6.61 -4.05
C LEU A 93 10.78 -5.73 -4.22
N LEU A 94 9.94 -5.97 -5.22
CA LEU A 94 8.67 -5.25 -5.37
C LEU A 94 7.75 -5.46 -4.15
N HIS A 95 7.71 -6.69 -3.61
CA HIS A 95 6.96 -6.98 -2.39
C HIS A 95 7.47 -6.17 -1.18
N GLU A 96 8.77 -6.17 -0.95
CA GLU A 96 9.35 -5.43 0.19
C GLU A 96 9.27 -3.91 0.00
N LEU A 97 9.40 -3.42 -1.24
CA LEU A 97 9.17 -2.01 -1.56
C LEU A 97 7.71 -1.63 -1.35
N ALA A 98 6.74 -2.51 -1.62
CA ALA A 98 5.33 -2.24 -1.31
C ALA A 98 5.09 -2.05 0.20
N HIS A 99 5.81 -2.79 1.06
CA HIS A 99 5.79 -2.54 2.50
C HIS A 99 6.38 -1.17 2.84
N TRP A 100 7.51 -0.83 2.22
CA TRP A 100 8.15 0.48 2.43
C TRP A 100 7.26 1.65 1.99
N GLY A 101 6.68 1.61 0.79
CA GLY A 101 5.77 2.66 0.31
C GLY A 101 4.49 2.81 1.13
N LEU A 102 4.15 1.80 1.95
CA LEU A 102 3.03 1.85 2.89
C LEU A 102 3.48 1.94 4.35
N ARG A 103 4.74 2.30 4.63
CA ARG A 103 5.27 2.30 6.01
C ARG A 103 4.44 3.15 6.96
N ASP A 104 3.96 4.31 6.51
CA ASP A 104 3.18 5.25 7.32
C ASP A 104 1.71 4.83 7.49
N ALA A 105 1.27 3.76 6.82
CA ALA A 105 -0.08 3.23 6.88
C ALA A 105 -0.27 2.19 8.01
N HIS A 106 0.24 2.48 9.21
CA HIS A 106 0.20 1.59 10.38
C HIS A 106 -1.22 1.18 10.80
N ASP A 107 -2.24 1.95 10.37
CA ASP A 107 -3.65 1.67 10.62
C ASP A 107 -4.22 0.50 9.80
N LEU A 108 -3.44 -0.02 8.84
CA LEU A 108 -3.82 -1.06 7.89
C LEU A 108 -3.00 -2.35 8.13
N PRO A 109 -3.54 -3.53 7.76
CA PRO A 109 -2.76 -4.76 7.80
C PRO A 109 -1.64 -4.75 6.75
N ASN A 110 -0.49 -5.30 7.12
CA ASN A 110 0.68 -5.39 6.23
C ASN A 110 0.38 -6.08 4.90
N HIS A 111 -0.46 -7.12 4.86
CA HIS A 111 -0.94 -7.74 3.61
C HIS A 111 -2.46 -7.52 3.41
N GLY A 112 -2.93 -6.32 3.77
CA GLY A 112 -4.31 -5.86 3.58
C GLY A 112 -4.70 -5.68 2.12
N ARG A 113 -5.88 -5.09 1.90
CA ARG A 113 -6.39 -4.81 0.54
C ARG A 113 -5.55 -3.74 -0.16
N THR A 114 -5.08 -2.76 0.60
CA THR A 114 -4.23 -1.68 0.12
C THR A 114 -2.91 -2.21 -0.39
N PHE A 115 -2.24 -3.05 0.41
CA PHE A 115 -1.00 -3.71 0.03
C PHE A 115 -1.15 -4.51 -1.26
N THR A 116 -2.18 -5.35 -1.37
CA THR A 116 -2.39 -6.20 -2.55
C THR A 116 -2.75 -5.39 -3.80
N ARG A 117 -3.42 -4.24 -3.67
CA ARG A 117 -3.61 -3.31 -4.79
C ARG A 117 -2.27 -2.72 -5.23
N LEU A 118 -1.48 -2.19 -4.30
CA LEU A 118 -0.20 -1.59 -4.60
C LEU A 118 0.74 -2.59 -5.27
N LEU A 119 0.84 -3.81 -4.72
CA LEU A 119 1.70 -4.85 -5.27
C LEU A 119 1.28 -5.25 -6.68
N LEU A 120 -0.03 -5.29 -6.95
CA LEU A 120 -0.55 -5.53 -8.30
C LEU A 120 -0.20 -4.39 -9.27
N ASP A 121 -0.29 -3.13 -8.84
CA ASP A 121 0.17 -2.00 -9.67
C ASP A 121 1.67 -2.08 -9.95
N LEU A 122 2.49 -2.37 -8.93
CA LEU A 122 3.95 -2.51 -9.06
C LEU A 122 4.34 -3.64 -10.02
N PHE A 123 3.67 -4.80 -9.95
CA PHE A 123 3.92 -5.90 -10.87
C PHE A 123 3.55 -5.53 -12.31
N THR A 124 2.44 -4.82 -12.50
CA THR A 124 2.01 -4.36 -13.83
C THR A 124 3.05 -3.41 -14.41
N GLU A 125 3.50 -2.43 -13.61
CA GLU A 125 4.46 -1.42 -14.04
C GLU A 125 5.86 -1.99 -14.32
N PHE A 126 6.43 -2.73 -13.37
CA PHE A 126 7.86 -3.08 -13.38
C PHE A 126 8.15 -4.51 -13.81
N ALA A 127 7.15 -5.39 -13.79
CA ALA A 127 7.27 -6.76 -14.28
C ALA A 127 6.50 -7.01 -15.59
N GLY A 128 5.72 -6.02 -16.05
CA GLY A 128 4.93 -6.05 -17.28
C GLY A 128 3.50 -6.54 -17.08
N ASP A 129 2.62 -6.17 -18.01
CA ASP A 129 1.17 -6.45 -17.97
C ASP A 129 0.87 -7.94 -17.77
N ASP A 130 1.56 -8.84 -18.48
CA ASP A 130 1.38 -10.29 -18.35
C ASP A 130 1.63 -10.78 -16.91
N ARG A 131 2.62 -10.20 -16.22
CA ARG A 131 2.92 -10.54 -14.82
C ARG A 131 1.86 -9.97 -13.88
N GLY A 132 1.35 -8.77 -14.15
CA GLY A 132 0.21 -8.20 -13.45
C GLY A 132 -1.06 -9.06 -13.57
N VAL A 133 -1.40 -9.48 -14.79
CA VAL A 133 -2.55 -10.37 -15.06
C VAL A 133 -2.41 -11.70 -14.32
N ARG A 134 -1.23 -12.31 -14.35
CA ARG A 134 -0.97 -13.57 -13.63
C ARG A 134 -1.06 -13.42 -12.11
N LEU A 135 -0.59 -12.29 -11.55
CA LEU A 135 -0.75 -12.01 -10.12
C LEU A 135 -2.22 -11.81 -9.75
N ALA A 136 -2.99 -11.09 -10.56
CA ALA A 136 -4.43 -10.93 -10.37
C ALA A 136 -5.17 -12.28 -10.39
N ALA A 137 -4.84 -13.16 -11.35
CA ALA A 137 -5.39 -14.52 -11.40
C ALA A 137 -5.02 -15.35 -10.15
N GLY A 138 -3.77 -15.29 -9.70
CA GLY A 138 -3.36 -15.97 -8.46
C GLY A 138 -4.07 -15.42 -7.21
N TYR A 139 -4.30 -14.11 -7.15
CA TYR A 139 -5.11 -13.50 -6.10
C TYR A 139 -6.55 -13.97 -6.13
N GLU A 140 -7.17 -14.11 -7.30
CA GLU A 140 -8.51 -14.67 -7.44
C GLU A 140 -8.56 -16.13 -6.96
N GLU A 141 -7.65 -16.98 -7.46
CA GLU A 141 -7.55 -18.41 -7.10
C GLU A 141 -7.43 -18.61 -5.58
N HIS A 142 -6.56 -17.84 -4.93
CA HIS A 142 -6.33 -17.93 -3.49
C HIS A 142 -7.26 -17.05 -2.66
N ARG A 143 -8.28 -16.43 -3.28
CA ARG A 143 -9.27 -15.56 -2.63
C ARG A 143 -8.61 -14.41 -1.86
N VAL A 144 -7.55 -13.84 -2.38
CA VAL A 144 -6.94 -12.60 -1.87
C VAL A 144 -7.83 -11.43 -2.25
N HIS A 145 -8.21 -10.64 -1.27
CA HIS A 145 -8.96 -9.42 -1.51
C HIS A 145 -8.02 -8.29 -1.89
N VAL A 146 -8.30 -7.68 -3.04
CA VAL A 146 -7.59 -6.53 -3.59
C VAL A 146 -8.37 -5.25 -3.28
N GLY A 147 -7.64 -4.19 -2.93
CA GLY A 147 -8.20 -2.85 -2.72
C GLY A 147 -8.63 -2.19 -4.01
N ARG A 148 -9.39 -1.11 -3.88
CA ARG A 148 -9.74 -0.25 -5.03
C ARG A 148 -8.48 0.44 -5.57
N ARG A 149 -8.53 0.81 -6.85
CA ARG A 149 -7.47 1.62 -7.47
C ARG A 149 -7.27 2.92 -6.68
N ALA A 150 -6.02 3.36 -6.62
CA ALA A 150 -5.69 4.68 -6.11
C ALA A 150 -6.44 5.76 -6.89
N ARG A 151 -6.73 6.87 -6.22
CA ARG A 151 -7.39 8.04 -6.82
C ARG A 151 -6.45 9.22 -6.77
N ILE A 152 -6.57 10.10 -7.76
CA ILE A 152 -5.73 11.30 -7.83
C ILE A 152 -6.41 12.40 -7.02
N GLY A 153 -5.68 12.97 -6.06
CA GLY A 153 -6.08 14.15 -5.30
C GLY A 153 -5.97 15.44 -6.12
N PRO A 154 -6.47 16.56 -5.60
CA PRO A 154 -6.40 17.88 -6.27
C PRO A 154 -4.95 18.38 -6.47
N ASP A 155 -4.02 17.88 -5.66
CA ASP A 155 -2.58 18.16 -5.74
C ASP A 155 -1.85 17.25 -6.75
N GLY A 156 -2.58 16.42 -7.49
CA GLY A 156 -2.03 15.47 -8.45
C GLY A 156 -1.47 14.19 -7.81
N ARG A 157 -1.52 14.04 -6.48
CA ARG A 157 -0.97 12.87 -5.80
C ARG A 157 -1.91 11.67 -5.87
N TRP A 158 -1.33 10.49 -6.01
CA TRP A 158 -2.09 9.23 -5.95
C TRP A 158 -2.34 8.82 -4.51
N CYS A 159 -3.61 8.65 -4.16
CA CYS A 159 -4.06 8.26 -2.84
C CYS A 159 -4.54 6.80 -2.83
N TYR A 160 -3.77 5.94 -2.18
CA TYR A 160 -4.15 4.58 -1.84
C TYR A 160 -5.00 4.53 -0.55
N ALA A 161 -5.44 3.33 -0.18
CA ALA A 161 -6.11 3.00 1.09
C ALA A 161 -7.47 3.63 1.38
N TRP A 162 -7.96 4.57 0.55
CA TRP A 162 -9.21 5.28 0.80
C TRP A 162 -10.38 4.30 1.04
N ASP A 163 -10.45 3.20 0.28
CA ASP A 163 -11.52 2.21 0.37
C ASP A 163 -11.40 1.30 1.58
N GLU A 164 -10.17 0.89 1.93
CA GLU A 164 -9.91 0.02 3.06
C GLU A 164 -10.10 0.75 4.38
N ARG A 165 -9.69 2.02 4.47
CA ARG A 165 -9.93 2.86 5.65
C ARG A 165 -11.42 3.08 5.88
N LEU A 166 -12.21 3.36 4.84
CA LEU A 166 -13.67 3.41 4.98
C LEU A 166 -14.26 2.07 5.43
N ARG A 167 -13.75 0.94 4.90
CA ARG A 167 -14.23 -0.40 5.29
C ARG A 167 -13.95 -0.72 6.76
N ARG A 168 -12.83 -0.27 7.30
CA ARG A 168 -12.39 -0.53 8.69
C ARG A 168 -12.74 0.59 9.67
N GLY A 169 -13.18 1.72 9.15
CA GLY A 169 -13.25 2.98 9.87
C GLY A 169 -14.50 3.17 10.71
N ARG A 170 -15.44 2.21 10.73
CA ARG A 170 -16.70 2.38 11.49
C ARG A 170 -16.38 2.74 12.93
N ASP A 171 -17.04 3.77 13.42
CA ASP A 171 -16.88 4.34 14.76
C ASP A 171 -15.48 4.92 15.04
N ARG A 172 -14.70 5.22 13.98
CA ARG A 172 -13.39 5.88 14.09
C ARG A 172 -13.44 7.30 13.53
N ALA A 173 -12.64 8.18 14.13
CA ALA A 173 -12.39 9.51 13.60
C ALA A 173 -11.56 9.41 12.31
N LEU A 174 -12.05 10.01 11.23
CA LEU A 174 -11.42 10.04 9.92
C LEU A 174 -11.42 11.47 9.37
N ALA A 175 -10.40 11.77 8.57
CA ALA A 175 -10.39 12.90 7.65
C ALA A 175 -10.61 12.36 6.24
N VAL A 176 -11.68 12.82 5.58
CA VAL A 176 -12.07 12.39 4.24
C VAL A 176 -11.87 13.55 3.27
N GLY A 177 -10.89 13.42 2.38
CA GLY A 177 -10.68 14.33 1.27
C GLY A 177 -11.60 14.00 0.11
N HIS A 178 -12.40 14.96 -0.35
CA HIS A 178 -13.34 14.79 -1.45
C HIS A 178 -13.51 16.05 -2.30
N SER A 179 -14.06 15.90 -3.51
CA SER A 179 -14.33 17.01 -4.44
C SER A 179 -15.81 16.98 -4.85
N PRO A 180 -16.67 17.84 -4.29
CA PRO A 180 -18.07 17.94 -4.69
C PRO A 180 -18.20 18.28 -6.17
N THR A 181 -19.27 17.83 -6.84
CA THR A 181 -19.49 18.03 -8.29
C THR A 181 -19.42 19.50 -8.74
N ALA A 182 -19.66 20.44 -7.84
CA ALA A 182 -19.67 21.89 -8.11
C ALA A 182 -18.72 22.70 -7.20
N GLY A 183 -17.76 22.04 -6.51
CA GLY A 183 -16.90 22.69 -5.52
C GLY A 183 -15.43 22.28 -5.61
N GLY A 184 -14.55 23.08 -5.01
CA GLY A 184 -13.14 22.76 -4.85
C GLY A 184 -12.92 21.57 -3.90
N ALA A 185 -11.67 21.13 -3.78
CA ALA A 185 -11.33 20.06 -2.87
C ALA A 185 -11.57 20.44 -1.40
N LEU A 186 -12.21 19.55 -0.66
CA LEU A 186 -12.56 19.71 0.74
C LEU A 186 -12.01 18.54 1.55
N VAL A 187 -11.75 18.78 2.83
CA VAL A 187 -11.47 17.74 3.81
C VAL A 187 -12.52 17.84 4.91
N THR A 188 -13.36 16.82 5.03
CA THR A 188 -14.34 16.71 6.11
C THR A 188 -13.81 15.78 7.18
N ARG A 189 -13.83 16.22 8.44
CA ARG A 189 -13.39 15.43 9.59
C ARG A 189 -14.60 15.02 10.43
N GLY A 190 -14.61 13.79 10.93
CA GLY A 190 -15.66 13.30 11.80
C GLY A 190 -15.54 11.81 12.08
N VAL A 191 -16.41 11.31 12.95
CA VAL A 191 -16.52 9.87 13.24
C VAL A 191 -17.35 9.20 12.14
N LEU A 192 -16.82 8.15 11.52
CA LEU A 192 -17.55 7.39 10.50
C LEU A 192 -18.68 6.58 11.15
N THR A 193 -19.91 7.03 10.96
CA THR A 193 -21.10 6.37 11.52
C THR A 193 -21.64 5.29 10.59
N SER A 194 -21.57 5.51 9.27
CA SER A 194 -21.99 4.51 8.30
C SER A 194 -21.38 4.69 6.91
N ARG A 195 -21.43 3.61 6.14
CA ARG A 195 -21.15 3.57 4.70
C ARG A 195 -22.22 2.72 4.04
N ALA A 196 -23.14 3.35 3.31
CA ALA A 196 -24.25 2.68 2.66
C ALA A 196 -24.57 3.35 1.33
N HIS A 197 -25.06 2.59 0.36
CA HIS A 197 -25.51 3.11 -0.94
C HIS A 197 -24.47 4.07 -1.61
N ALA A 198 -23.20 3.67 -1.59
CA ALA A 198 -22.07 4.47 -2.10
C ALA A 198 -21.98 5.89 -1.50
N THR A 199 -22.38 6.06 -0.25
CA THR A 199 -22.29 7.30 0.51
C THR A 199 -21.63 7.03 1.87
N VAL A 200 -20.76 7.94 2.27
CA VAL A 200 -20.04 7.94 3.54
C VAL A 200 -20.70 8.95 4.47
N HIS A 201 -21.03 8.54 5.69
CA HIS A 201 -21.65 9.38 6.70
C HIS A 201 -20.66 9.64 7.83
N LEU A 202 -20.32 10.90 8.06
CA LEU A 202 -19.48 11.32 9.17
C LEU A 202 -20.30 12.16 10.15
N HIS A 203 -20.08 11.97 11.44
CA HIS A 203 -20.62 12.85 12.49
C HIS A 203 -19.48 13.71 13.06
N SER A 204 -19.67 15.02 13.11
CA SER A 204 -18.73 15.96 13.71
C SER A 204 -19.46 16.95 14.64
N PRO A 205 -18.74 17.73 15.46
CA PRO A 205 -19.37 18.78 16.28
C PRO A 205 -20.18 19.81 15.46
N GLU A 206 -19.82 20.02 14.21
CA GLU A 206 -20.50 20.91 13.27
C GLU A 206 -21.74 20.29 12.60
N GLY A 207 -21.96 18.98 12.76
CA GLY A 207 -23.13 18.25 12.27
C GLY A 207 -22.83 16.96 11.51
N ASP A 208 -23.87 16.44 10.85
CA ASP A 208 -23.78 15.23 10.03
C ASP A 208 -23.39 15.56 8.58
N HIS A 209 -22.39 14.86 8.07
CA HIS A 209 -21.88 15.02 6.71
C HIS A 209 -22.19 13.79 5.87
N ARG A 210 -22.66 14.02 4.64
CA ARG A 210 -22.94 12.96 3.65
C ARG A 210 -22.04 13.17 2.44
N ILE A 211 -21.10 12.26 2.22
CA ILE A 211 -20.08 12.37 1.19
C ILE A 211 -20.27 11.23 0.18
N PRO A 212 -20.63 11.51 -1.09
CA PRO A 212 -20.71 10.47 -2.11
C PRO A 212 -19.35 9.79 -2.28
N GLU A 213 -19.30 8.46 -2.23
CA GLU A 213 -18.03 7.73 -2.28
C GLU A 213 -17.24 8.03 -3.56
N ARG A 214 -17.92 8.32 -4.67
CA ARG A 214 -17.28 8.68 -5.95
C ARG A 214 -16.48 9.99 -5.92
N THR A 215 -16.75 10.89 -4.98
CA THR A 215 -16.04 12.18 -4.86
C THR A 215 -14.81 12.10 -3.97
N ILE A 216 -14.68 11.02 -3.20
CA ILE A 216 -13.57 10.82 -2.25
C ILE A 216 -12.29 10.54 -3.01
N TRP A 217 -11.20 11.22 -2.69
CA TRP A 217 -9.88 10.91 -3.23
C TRP A 217 -8.94 10.43 -2.12
N SER A 218 -9.12 10.85 -0.87
CA SER A 218 -8.31 10.38 0.26
C SER A 218 -9.15 10.09 1.50
N VAL A 219 -8.65 9.16 2.32
CA VAL A 219 -9.12 8.95 3.70
C VAL A 219 -7.91 8.70 4.57
N THR A 220 -7.81 9.39 5.69
CA THR A 220 -6.77 9.20 6.70
C THR A 220 -7.40 9.14 8.09
N PRO A 221 -6.73 8.55 9.09
CA PRO A 221 -7.07 8.81 10.49
C PRO A 221 -7.08 10.34 10.77
N ALA A 222 -8.02 10.80 11.59
CA ALA A 222 -8.12 12.19 12.05
C ALA A 222 -7.50 12.38 13.43
#